data_AF-A0A1I2Y9Q8-F1
#
_entry.id   AF-A0A1I2Y9Q8-F1
#
_cell.length_a   1.000
_cell.length_b   1.000
_cell.length_c   1.000
_cell.angle_alpha   90.00
_cell.angle_beta   90.00
_cell.angle_gamma   90.00
#
_symmetry.space_group_name_H-M   'P 1'
#
loop_
_entity.id
_entity.type
_entity.pdbx_description
1 polymer ?
#
loop_
_entity_poly.entity_id
_entity_poly.type
_entity_poly.pdbx_seq_one_letter_code
_entity_poly.pdbx_strand_id
1 'polypeptide(L)'
;MTFKPEKTEEFLEIFRNSKDKIRAFEGCQHVELLQDLHQPNVFSTYSLWDSEEHLNNYRGSELFGQVWPATKTLFAAKPEAWSYSSVSI
;
A
#
# COMPACT_ATOMS: atom_id res chain seq x y z
N MET A 1 7.03 3.96 -2.84
CA MET A 1 7.76 3.15 -1.83
C MET A 1 9.05 2.64 -2.45
N THR A 2 10.21 3.03 -1.92
CA THR A 2 11.52 2.59 -2.44
C THR A 2 12.13 1.57 -1.49
N PHE A 3 12.29 0.35 -1.96
CA PHE A 3 12.82 -0.77 -1.19
C PHE A 3 14.32 -0.94 -1.43
N LYS A 4 15.00 -1.56 -0.46
CA LYS A 4 16.33 -2.11 -0.71
C LYS A 4 16.21 -3.17 -1.81
N PRO A 5 17.06 -3.18 -2.85
CA PRO A 5 16.90 -4.09 -4.00
C PRO A 5 16.76 -5.57 -3.60
N GLU A 6 17.52 -6.00 -2.60
CA GLU A 6 17.53 -7.36 -2.05
C GLU A 6 16.29 -7.71 -1.18
N LYS A 7 15.43 -6.74 -0.88
CA LYS A 7 14.22 -6.90 -0.05
C LYS A 7 12.92 -6.85 -0.85
N THR A 8 13.02 -6.75 -2.17
CA THR A 8 11.85 -6.65 -3.07
C THR A 8 10.96 -7.89 -3.02
N GLU A 9 11.51 -9.10 -3.05
CA GLU A 9 10.70 -10.33 -2.98
C GLU A 9 10.01 -10.48 -1.62
N GLU A 10 10.69 -10.14 -0.52
CA GLU A 10 10.11 -10.15 0.83
C GLU A 10 8.92 -9.18 0.91
N PHE A 11 9.03 -8.00 0.33
CA PHE A 11 7.91 -7.07 0.21
C PHE A 11 6.76 -7.65 -0.63
N LEU A 12 7.06 -8.27 -1.78
CA LEU A 12 6.02 -8.86 -2.64
C LEU A 12 5.26 -9.97 -1.91
N GLU A 13 5.93 -10.78 -1.10
CA GLU A 13 5.30 -11.80 -0.27
C GLU A 13 4.38 -11.18 0.79
N ILE A 14 4.84 -10.15 1.51
CA ILE A 14 4.00 -9.41 2.47
C ILE A 14 2.76 -8.85 1.78
N PHE A 15 2.91 -8.27 0.59
CA PHE A 15 1.79 -7.70 -0.16
C PHE A 15 0.83 -8.78 -0.65
N ARG A 16 1.31 -9.89 -1.22
CA ARG A 16 0.47 -11.03 -1.64
C ARG A 16 -0.37 -11.57 -0.46
N ASN A 17 0.23 -11.70 0.71
CA ASN A 17 -0.44 -12.23 1.91
C ASN A 17 -1.44 -11.27 2.56
N SER A 18 -1.38 -9.98 2.23
CA SER A 18 -2.25 -8.93 2.81
C SER A 18 -3.27 -8.37 1.82
N LYS A 19 -3.01 -8.40 0.51
CA LYS A 19 -3.83 -7.76 -0.53
C LYS A 19 -5.32 -8.11 -0.43
N ASP A 20 -5.64 -9.40 -0.30
CA ASP A 20 -7.04 -9.84 -0.26
C ASP A 20 -7.75 -9.39 1.03
N LYS A 21 -7.02 -9.29 2.14
CA LYS A 21 -7.55 -8.75 3.40
C LYS A 21 -7.81 -7.26 3.32
N ILE A 22 -6.91 -6.51 2.64
CA ILE A 22 -7.07 -5.07 2.40
C ILE A 22 -8.28 -4.84 1.50
N ARG A 23 -8.41 -5.62 0.41
CA ARG A 23 -9.53 -5.54 -0.52
C ARG A 23 -10.87 -5.89 0.12
N ALA A 24 -10.87 -6.79 1.10
CA ALA A 24 -12.06 -7.15 1.86
C ALA A 24 -12.38 -6.17 3.01
N PHE A 25 -11.56 -5.16 3.24
CA PHE A 25 -11.79 -4.17 4.28
C PHE A 25 -12.98 -3.28 3.93
N GLU A 26 -13.77 -2.92 4.93
CA GLU A 26 -14.98 -2.10 4.74
C GLU A 26 -14.63 -0.78 4.03
N GLY A 27 -15.39 -0.49 2.97
CA GLY A 27 -15.20 0.69 2.12
C GLY A 27 -14.01 0.63 1.16
N CYS A 28 -13.24 -0.46 1.10
CA CYS A 28 -12.22 -0.64 0.08
C CYS A 28 -12.86 -1.14 -1.22
N GLN A 29 -12.82 -0.32 -2.28
CA GLN A 29 -13.37 -0.67 -3.58
C GLN A 29 -12.33 -1.32 -4.50
N HIS A 30 -11.07 -0.94 -4.35
CA HIS A 30 -9.97 -1.46 -5.16
C HIS A 30 -8.63 -1.29 -4.47
N VAL A 31 -7.72 -2.23 -4.73
CA VAL A 31 -6.31 -2.12 -4.35
C VAL A 31 -5.43 -2.87 -5.35
N GLU A 32 -4.37 -2.21 -5.80
CA GLU A 32 -3.36 -2.81 -6.66
C GLU A 32 -1.95 -2.34 -6.31
N LEU A 33 -0.98 -3.12 -6.77
CA LEU A 33 0.44 -2.80 -6.66
C LEU A 33 0.96 -2.46 -8.04
N LEU A 34 1.56 -1.28 -8.13
CA LEU A 34 2.20 -0.75 -9.31
C LEU A 34 3.71 -0.79 -9.08
N GLN A 35 4.46 -1.25 -10.07
CA GLN A 35 5.92 -1.15 -10.07
C GLN A 35 6.32 0.04 -10.95
N ASP A 36 7.34 0.78 -10.52
CA ASP A 36 7.92 1.83 -11.34
C ASP A 36 8.51 1.25 -12.64
N LEU A 37 8.33 1.98 -13.74
CA LEU A 37 8.73 1.51 -15.08
C LEU A 37 10.25 1.43 -15.26
N HIS A 38 11.02 2.21 -14.50
CA HIS A 38 12.47 2.37 -14.67
C HIS A 38 13.27 1.89 -13.46
N GLN A 39 12.63 1.73 -12.30
CA GLN A 39 13.27 1.36 -11.05
C GLN A 39 12.58 0.13 -10.44
N PRO A 40 13.11 -1.09 -10.64
CA PRO A 40 12.42 -2.33 -10.24
C PRO A 40 12.24 -2.49 -8.73
N ASN A 41 12.97 -1.72 -7.92
CA ASN A 41 12.84 -1.70 -6.46
C ASN A 41 11.90 -0.59 -5.95
N VAL A 42 11.19 0.11 -6.84
CA VAL A 42 10.22 1.16 -6.50
C VAL A 42 8.82 0.66 -6.84
N PHE A 43 7.94 0.73 -5.85
CA PHE A 43 6.55 0.33 -5.97
C PHE A 43 5.61 1.40 -5.41
N SER A 44 4.40 1.45 -5.93
CA SER A 44 3.31 2.28 -5.43
C SER A 44 2.08 1.42 -5.22
N THR A 45 1.31 1.69 -4.17
CA THR A 45 -0.02 1.09 -4.02
C THR A 45 -1.05 2.10 -4.45
N TYR A 46 -1.96 1.67 -5.31
CA TYR A 46 -3.14 2.45 -5.65
C TYR A 46 -4.34 1.79 -4.97
N SER A 47 -5.14 2.59 -4.28
CA SER A 47 -6.33 2.10 -3.61
C SER A 47 -7.45 3.12 -3.70
N LEU A 48 -8.67 2.62 -3.80
CA LEU A 48 -9.89 3.38 -4.00
C LEU A 48 -10.82 3.06 -2.84
N TRP A 49 -11.31 4.09 -2.16
CA TRP A 49 -12.06 3.98 -0.92
C TRP A 49 -13.34 4.80 -1.02
N ASP A 50 -14.40 4.34 -0.35
CA ASP A 50 -15.71 5.01 -0.34
C ASP A 50 -15.64 6.39 0.34
N SER A 51 -14.78 6.54 1.35
CA SER A 51 -14.51 7.82 1.99
C SER A 51 -13.14 7.84 2.65
N GLU A 52 -12.67 9.03 3.03
CA GLU A 52 -11.46 9.19 3.84
C GLU A 52 -11.59 8.50 5.22
N GLU A 53 -12.81 8.43 5.77
CA GLU A 53 -13.07 7.74 7.04
C GLU A 53 -12.77 6.24 6.92
N HIS A 54 -13.26 5.56 5.88
CA HIS A 54 -12.95 4.14 5.65
C HIS A 54 -11.44 3.89 5.50
N LEU A 55 -10.75 4.77 4.75
CA LEU A 55 -9.29 4.72 4.60
C LEU A 55 -8.57 4.88 5.96
N ASN A 56 -9.02 5.81 6.79
CA ASN A 56 -8.40 6.04 8.09
C ASN A 56 -8.71 4.92 9.10
N ASN A 57 -9.90 4.31 9.04
CA ASN A 57 -10.24 3.11 9.79
C ASN A 57 -9.32 1.94 9.40
N TYR A 58 -9.05 1.75 8.11
CA TYR A 58 -8.05 0.79 7.65
C TYR A 58 -6.65 1.11 8.19
N ARG A 59 -6.20 2.37 8.11
CA ARG A 59 -4.88 2.80 8.64
C ARG A 59 -4.76 2.63 10.17
N GLY A 60 -5.87 2.69 10.89
CA GLY A 60 -5.95 2.45 12.33
C GLY A 60 -6.16 0.97 12.71
N SER A 61 -6.34 0.08 11.74
CA SER A 61 -6.68 -1.33 11.99
C SER A 61 -5.49 -2.16 12.46
N GLU A 62 -5.80 -3.30 13.10
CA GLU A 62 -4.79 -4.30 13.47
C GLU A 62 -4.05 -4.84 12.23
N LEU A 63 -4.76 -5.03 11.10
CA LEU A 63 -4.16 -5.46 9.84
C LEU A 63 -3.05 -4.50 9.40
N PHE A 64 -3.31 -3.20 9.41
CA PHE A 64 -2.30 -2.20 9.08
C PHE A 64 -1.16 -2.18 10.11
N GLY A 65 -1.50 -2.30 11.41
CA GLY A 65 -0.53 -2.39 12.50
C GLY A 65 0.41 -3.61 12.42
N GLN A 66 -0.02 -4.70 11.79
CA GLN A 66 0.82 -5.89 11.56
C GLN A 66 1.65 -5.76 10.28
N VAL A 67 1.03 -5.33 9.18
CA VAL A 67 1.66 -5.32 7.84
C VAL A 67 2.64 -4.16 7.67
N TRP A 68 2.24 -2.95 8.07
CA TRP A 68 2.99 -1.73 7.76
C TRP A 68 4.36 -1.64 8.45
N PRO A 69 4.52 -2.03 9.74
CA PRO A 69 5.84 -2.06 10.36
C PRO A 69 6.80 -3.03 9.67
N ALA A 70 6.32 -4.22 9.26
CA ALA A 70 7.12 -5.19 8.53
C ALA A 70 7.56 -4.63 7.17
N THR A 71 6.65 -3.99 6.42
CA THR A 71 6.99 -3.33 5.14
C THR A 71 8.01 -2.20 5.34
N LYS A 72 7.87 -1.39 6.40
CA LYS A 72 8.73 -0.23 6.68
C LYS A 72 10.19 -0.60 6.89
N THR A 73 10.50 -1.75 7.45
CA THR A 73 11.89 -2.17 7.72
C THR A 73 12.68 -2.46 6.44
N LEU A 74 11.97 -2.65 5.32
CA LEU A 74 12.53 -3.02 4.01
C LEU A 74 12.90 -1.80 3.16
N PHE A 75 12.56 -0.59 3.60
CA PHE A 75 12.78 0.62 2.80
C PHE A 75 14.24 1.04 2.70
N ALA A 76 14.61 1.53 1.51
CA ALA A 76 15.85 2.24 1.25
C ALA A 76 15.68 3.77 1.32
N ALA A 77 14.44 4.27 1.21
CA ALA A 77 14.12 5.69 1.36
C ALA A 77 12.75 5.86 2.05
N LYS A 78 12.52 7.04 2.63
CA LYS A 78 11.25 7.35 3.30
C LYS A 78 10.08 7.19 2.31
N PRO A 79 8.99 6.48 2.67
CA PRO A 79 7.84 6.35 1.78
C PRO A 79 7.04 7.65 1.75
N GLU A 80 6.38 7.89 0.61
CA GLU A 80 5.49 9.01 0.38
C GLU A 80 4.10 8.49 0.02
N ALA A 81 3.06 9.25 0.37
CA ALA A 81 1.67 8.89 0.13
C ALA A 81 0.82 10.15 -0.03
N TRP A 82 -0.16 10.08 -0.92
CA TRP A 82 -1.11 11.15 -1.20
C TRP A 82 -2.51 10.55 -1.35
N SER A 83 -3.52 11.33 -0.97
CA SER A 83 -4.94 11.03 -1.22
C SER A 83 -5.47 12.09 -2.18
N TYR A 84 -6.31 11.68 -3.12
CA TYR A 84 -6.88 12.56 -4.14
C TYR A 84 -8.41 12.41 -4.17
N SER A 85 -9.10 13.49 -4.54
CA SER A 85 -10.51 13.45 -4.94
C SER A 85 -10.63 13.59 -6.44
N SER A 86 -11.63 12.96 -7.03
CA SER A 86 -11.94 13.15 -8.45
C SER A 86 -12.55 14.53 -8.66
N VAL A 87 -12.07 15.25 -9.67
CA VAL A 87 -12.66 16.51 -10.14
C VAL A 87 -13.39 16.21 -11.44
N SER A 88 -14.68 16.56 -11.51
CA SER A 88 -15.42 16.48 -12.77
C SER A 88 -14.98 17.64 -13.67
N ILE A 89 -14.63 17.34 -14.91
CA ILE A 89 -14.25 18.30 -15.95
C ILE A 89 -15.29 18.34 -17.06
#